data_AF-A0A932QYK3-F1
#
_entry.id   AF-A0A932QYK3-F1
#
_cell.length_a   1.000
_cell.length_b   1.000
_cell.length_c   1.000
_cell.angle_alpha   90.00
_cell.angle_beta   90.00
_cell.angle_gamma   90.00
#
_symmetry.space_group_name_H-M   'P 1'
#
loop_
_entity.id
_entity.type
_entity.pdbx_description
1 polymer ?
#
loop_
_entity_poly.entity_id
_entity_poly.type
_entity_poly.pdbx_seq_one_letter_code
_entity_poly.pdbx_strand_id
1 'polypeptide(L)' 'MARTNVNLDDNLVAAGMKMTGCKTKREVVNLALKELVARKERKKILKLEGNLLWVGSLDEMRKSRV' A
#
# COMPACT_ATOMS: atom_id res chain seq x y z
N MET A 1 -11.75 -19.24 -9.21
CA MET A 1 -12.12 -17.81 -8.99
C MET A 1 -13.52 -17.58 -9.54
N ALA A 2 -14.36 -16.85 -8.81
CA ALA A 2 -15.68 -16.44 -9.27
C ALA A 2 -15.56 -15.36 -10.36
N ARG A 3 -16.44 -15.41 -11.37
CA ARG A 3 -16.60 -14.31 -12.33
C ARG A 3 -17.67 -13.37 -11.80
N THR A 4 -17.38 -12.07 -11.82
CA THR A 4 -18.31 -11.03 -11.39
C THR A 4 -18.36 -9.96 -12.46
N ASN A 5 -19.54 -9.45 -12.77
CA ASN A 5 -19.70 -8.30 -13.65
C ASN A 5 -19.74 -7.02 -12.80
N VAL A 6 -18.88 -6.06 -13.09
CA VAL A 6 -18.73 -4.83 -12.32
C VAL A 6 -18.42 -3.69 -13.27
N ASN A 7 -19.09 -2.56 -13.08
CA ASN A 7 -18.79 -1.34 -13.84
C ASN A 7 -17.53 -0.70 -13.28
N LEU A 8 -16.56 -0.43 -14.15
CA LEU A 8 -15.29 0.21 -13.81
C LEU A 8 -15.14 1.49 -14.62
N ASP A 9 -14.48 2.48 -14.04
CA ASP A 9 -14.05 3.67 -14.77
C ASP A 9 -12.90 3.28 -15.71
N ASP A 10 -13.15 3.34 -17.02
CA ASP A 10 -12.17 2.97 -18.04
C ASP A 10 -10.94 3.87 -18.05
N ASN A 11 -11.07 5.15 -17.69
CA ASN A 11 -9.93 6.06 -17.61
C ASN A 11 -9.02 5.67 -16.45
N LEU A 12 -9.61 5.31 -15.30
CA LEU A 12 -8.86 4.86 -14.13
C LEU A 12 -8.16 3.53 -14.41
N VAL A 13 -8.84 2.59 -15.07
CA VAL A 13 -8.25 1.30 -15.44
C VAL A 13 -7.12 1.49 -16.45
N ALA A 14 -7.29 2.36 -17.45
CA ALA A 14 -6.23 2.67 -18.41
C ALA A 14 -5.01 3.31 -17.75
N ALA A 15 -5.22 4.26 -16.84
CA ALA A 15 -4.15 4.86 -16.05
C ALA A 15 -3.43 3.81 -15.18
N GLY A 16 -4.20 2.92 -14.53
CA GLY A 16 -3.68 1.81 -13.75
C GLY A 16 -2.82 0.87 -14.60
N MET A 17 -3.31 0.42 -15.75
CA MET A 17 -2.58 -0.45 -16.67
C MET A 17 -1.27 0.20 -17.13
N LYS A 18 -1.28 1.50 -17.47
CA LYS A 18 -0.10 2.25 -17.89
C LYS A 18 0.95 2.36 -16.77
N MET A 19 0.52 2.60 -15.54
CA MET A 19 1.42 2.75 -14.39
C MET A 19 2.00 1.42 -13.91
N THR A 20 1.23 0.34 -13.97
CA THR A 20 1.65 -0.97 -13.42
C THR A 20 2.22 -1.91 -14.47
N GLY A 21 2.06 -1.61 -15.77
CA GLY A 21 2.45 -2.49 -16.87
C GLY A 21 1.57 -3.73 -17.02
N CYS A 22 0.41 -3.77 -16.35
CA CYS A 22 -0.52 -4.90 -16.45
C CYS A 22 -1.14 -4.99 -17.84
N LYS A 23 -1.32 -6.21 -18.34
CA LYS A 23 -1.81 -6.48 -19.70
C LYS A 23 -3.34 -6.56 -19.77
N THR A 24 -4.00 -6.82 -18.64
CA THR A 24 -5.46 -7.01 -18.60
C THR A 24 -6.12 -6.19 -17.48
N LYS A 25 -7.39 -5.81 -17.69
CA LYS A 25 -8.20 -5.13 -16.67
C LYS A 25 -8.28 -5.97 -15.38
N ARG A 26 -8.39 -7.30 -15.52
CA ARG A 26 -8.43 -8.25 -14.39
C ARG A 26 -7.16 -8.20 -13.56
N GLU A 27 -5.98 -8.13 -14.19
CA GLU A 27 -4.71 -8.02 -13.48
C GLU A 27 -4.61 -6.74 -12.68
N VAL A 28 -5.00 -5.61 -13.26
CA VAL A 28 -5.02 -4.31 -12.55
C VAL A 28 -5.94 -4.37 -11.34
N VAL A 29 -7.16 -4.89 -11.50
CA VAL A 29 -8.11 -5.01 -10.40
C VAL A 29 -7.57 -5.90 -9.29
N ASN A 30 -7.00 -7.06 -9.63
CA ASN A 30 -6.42 -7.96 -8.63
C ASN A 30 -5.22 -7.32 -7.91
N LEU A 31 -4.36 -6.61 -8.64
CA LEU A 31 -3.22 -5.91 -8.06
C LEU A 31 -3.68 -4.78 -7.13
N ALA A 32 -4.68 -3.99 -7.55
CA ALA A 32 -5.24 -2.92 -6.76
C ALA A 32 -5.86 -3.43 -5.44
N LEU A 33 -6.61 -4.54 -5.49
CA LEU A 33 -7.17 -5.18 -4.30
C LEU A 33 -6.08 -5.69 -3.37
N LYS A 34 -5.04 -6.34 -3.91
CA LYS A 34 -3.90 -6.83 -3.11
C LYS A 34 -3.18 -5.68 -2.41
N GLU A 35 -2.91 -4.59 -3.13
CA GLU A 35 -2.23 -3.41 -2.57
C GLU A 35 -3.10 -2.69 -1.54
N LEU A 36 -4.41 -2.60 -1.75
CA LEU A 36 -5.34 -2.02 -0.79
C LEU A 36 -5.27 -2.78 0.55
N VAL A 37 -5.33 -4.11 0.51
CA VAL A 37 -5.21 -4.94 1.71
C VAL A 37 -3.84 -4.74 2.36
N ALA A 38 -2.75 -4.88 1.60
CA ALA A 38 -1.40 -4.73 2.12
C ALA A 38 -1.20 -3.35 2.78
N ARG A 39 -1.72 -2.27 2.19
CA ARG A 39 -1.65 -0.92 2.75
C ARG A 39 -2.41 -0.80 4.07
N LYS A 40 -3.57 -1.45 4.20
CA LYS A 40 -4.33 -1.48 5.46
C LYS A 40 -3.62 -2.33 6.51
N GLU A 41 -2.95 -3.41 6.11
CA GLU A 41 -2.16 -4.23 7.03
C GLU A 41 -0.93 -3.50 7.56
N ARG A 42 -0.22 -2.75 6.73
CA ARG A 42 0.92 -1.92 7.18
C ARG A 42 0.49 -0.94 8.27
N LYS A 43 -0.74 -0.40 8.23
CA LYS A 43 -1.26 0.46 9.30
C LYS A 43 -1.42 -0.24 10.65
N LYS A 44 -1.45 -1.57 10.71
CA LYS A 44 -1.48 -2.31 11.98
C LYS A 44 -0.22 -2.03 12.82
N ILE A 45 0.90 -1.59 12.22
CA ILE A 45 2.10 -1.19 12.96
C ILE A 45 1.84 -0.05 13.94
N LEU A 46 0.86 0.82 13.66
CA LEU A 46 0.48 1.92 14.55
C LEU A 46 -0.08 1.40 15.88
N LYS A 47 -0.56 0.15 15.93
CA LYS A 47 -0.97 -0.47 17.19
C LYS A 47 0.21 -0.73 18.14
N LEU A 48 1.44 -0.68 17.66
CA LEU A 48 2.64 -0.85 18.48
C LEU A 48 3.11 0.47 19.11
N GLU A 49 2.54 1.60 18.70
CA GLU A 49 2.83 2.91 19.28
C GLU A 49 2.52 2.91 20.79
N GLY A 50 3.48 3.34 21.60
CA GLY A 50 3.38 3.35 23.07
C GLY A 50 3.45 1.97 23.75
N ASN A 51 3.37 0.87 23.00
CA ASN A 51 3.42 -0.50 23.53
C ASN A 51 4.83 -1.10 23.55
N LEU A 52 5.76 -0.51 22.80
CA LEU A 52 7.15 -0.97 22.71
C LEU A 52 8.07 -0.05 23.50
N LEU A 53 9.00 -0.66 24.24
CA LEU A 53 10.11 0.08 24.84
C LEU A 53 11.12 0.42 23.74
N TRP A 54 11.28 1.70 23.46
CA TRP A 54 12.35 2.20 22.60
C TRP A 54 13.59 2.53 23.42
N VAL A 55 14.74 1.97 23.04
CA VAL A 55 16.02 2.19 23.72
C VAL A 55 16.94 2.99 22.78
N GLY A 56 17.22 4.23 23.16
CA GLY A 56 18.08 5.16 22.42
C GLY A 56 17.92 6.60 22.93
N SER A 57 18.78 7.51 22.46
CA SER A 57 18.63 8.95 22.70
C SER A 57 18.35 9.65 21.36
N LEU A 58 17.17 10.26 21.23
CA LEU A 58 16.79 11.00 20.02
C LEU A 58 17.71 12.19 19.77
N ASP A 59 18.17 12.83 20.84
CA ASP A 59 19.07 13.98 20.77
C ASP A 59 20.43 13.58 20.24
N GLU A 60 20.96 12.42 20.64
CA GLU A 60 22.22 11.89 20.09
C GLU A 60 22.11 11.54 18.61
N MET A 61 21.02 10.89 18.20
CA MET A 61 20.81 10.51 16.79
C MET A 61 20.68 11.72 15.86
N ARG A 62 20.23 12.86 16.37
CA ARG A 62 20.06 14.10 15.57
C ARG A 62 21.34 14.93 15.46
N LYS A 63 22.32 14.72 16.34
CA LYS A 63 23.62 15.43 16.31
C LYS A 63 24.46 15.13 15.06
N SER A 64 24.21 14.02 14.37
CA SER A 64 24.90 13.66 13.12
C SER A 64 24.35 14.37 11.87
N ARG A 65 23.27 15.16 12.01
CA ARG A 65 22.80 16.06 10.95
C ARG A 65 23.54 17.39 11.02
N VAL A 66 24.81 17.38 10.66
CA VAL A 66 25.60 18.58 10.32
C VAL A 66 26.32 18.32 9.01
#